data_AF-A0A062Y037-F1
#
_entry.id   AF-A0A062Y037-F1
#
_cell.length_a   1.000
_cell.length_b   1.000
_cell.length_c   1.000
_cell.angle_alpha   90.00
_cell.angle_beta   90.00
_cell.angle_gamma   90.00
#
_symmetry.space_group_name_H-M   'P 1'
#
loop_
_entity.id
_entity.type
_entity.pdbx_description
1 polymer ?
#
loop_
_entity_poly.entity_id
_entity_poly.type
_entity_poly.pdbx_seq_one_letter_code
_entity_poly.pdbx_strand_id
1 'polypeptide(L)'
;MAILQHGSLLLDWDSQLQAGALGLSSDQSLRPAVVTLSEVLGHIPPWEELVAALAAGFAATLEAELHPGGLSEDELGLAQRLAREVYGHPRFVKEREHVMTGAWEQAPGRDATGG
;
A
#
# COMPACT_ATOMS: atom_id res chain seq x y z
N MET A 1 1.13 10.73 16.03
CA MET A 1 0.39 9.53 15.58
C MET A 1 0.49 9.51 14.06
N ALA A 2 0.92 8.41 13.45
CA ALA A 2 1.01 8.27 11.99
C ALA A 2 -0.05 7.28 11.52
N ILE A 3 -0.64 7.54 10.35
CA ILE A 3 -1.62 6.65 9.70
C ILE A 3 -1.04 6.25 8.34
N LEU A 4 -1.12 4.96 8.02
CA LEU A 4 -0.74 4.44 6.70
C LEU A 4 -2.01 4.18 5.89
N GLN A 5 -2.17 4.91 4.77
CA GLN A 5 -3.19 4.64 3.77
C GLN A 5 -2.50 4.29 2.45
N HIS A 6 -2.86 3.15 1.87
CA HIS A 6 -2.38 2.70 0.57
C HIS A 6 -3.53 2.08 -0.24
N GLY A 7 -3.38 2.02 -1.55
CA GLY A 7 -4.35 1.43 -2.46
C GLY A 7 -3.71 1.07 -3.80
N SER A 8 -4.49 0.42 -4.66
CA SER A 8 -4.06 0.03 -6.00
C SER A 8 -4.99 0.64 -7.03
N LEU A 9 -4.44 1.09 -8.15
CA LEU A 9 -5.18 1.50 -9.34
C LEU A 9 -4.94 0.46 -10.43
N LEU A 10 -6.01 -0.15 -10.95
CA LEU A 10 -5.92 -1.13 -12.03
C LEU A 10 -5.70 -0.40 -13.36
N LEU A 11 -4.46 -0.40 -13.86
CA LEU A 11 -4.15 0.19 -15.17
C LEU A 11 -4.69 -0.68 -16.31
N ASP A 12 -4.49 -1.98 -16.16
CA ASP A 12 -5.04 -3.04 -16.99
C ASP A 12 -5.21 -4.29 -16.13
N TRP A 13 -5.85 -5.34 -16.66
CA TRP A 13 -6.25 -6.47 -15.84
C TRP A 13 -6.34 -7.80 -16.59
N ASP A 14 -5.55 -8.78 -16.13
CA ASP A 14 -5.74 -10.20 -16.49
C ASP A 14 -6.72 -10.86 -15.51
N SER A 15 -7.98 -10.88 -15.91
CA SER A 15 -9.08 -11.39 -15.10
C SER A 15 -9.01 -12.89 -14.86
N GLN A 16 -8.48 -13.67 -15.82
CA GLN A 16 -8.33 -15.12 -15.69
C GLN A 16 -7.21 -15.48 -14.72
N LEU A 17 -6.08 -14.78 -14.80
CA LEU A 17 -4.98 -14.96 -13.85
C LEU A 17 -5.44 -14.66 -12.42
N GLN A 18 -6.17 -13.56 -12.21
CA GLN A 18 -6.70 -13.23 -10.88
C GLN A 18 -7.69 -14.29 -10.41
N ALA A 19 -8.61 -14.76 -11.26
CA ALA A 19 -9.54 -15.83 -10.90
C ALA A 19 -8.80 -17.10 -10.45
N GLY A 20 -7.77 -17.52 -11.21
CA GLY A 20 -6.94 -18.67 -10.86
C GLY A 20 -6.19 -18.49 -9.54
N ALA A 21 -5.61 -17.31 -9.31
CA ALA A 21 -4.92 -17.00 -8.05
C ALA A 21 -5.87 -17.00 -6.83
N LEU A 22 -7.15 -16.70 -7.04
CA LEU A 22 -8.20 -16.75 -6.02
C LEU A 22 -8.84 -18.15 -5.86
N GLY A 23 -8.42 -19.13 -6.67
CA GLY A 23 -9.02 -20.47 -6.67
C GLY A 23 -10.43 -20.53 -7.27
N LEU A 24 -10.79 -19.56 -8.10
CA LEU A 24 -12.05 -19.53 -8.82
C LEU A 24 -11.94 -20.32 -10.13
N SER A 25 -13.04 -20.91 -10.58
CA SER A 25 -13.09 -21.66 -11.85
C SER A 25 -13.12 -20.77 -13.09
N SER A 26 -13.50 -19.49 -12.94
CA SER A 26 -13.53 -18.48 -14.02
C SER A 26 -13.62 -17.07 -13.45
N ASP A 27 -13.44 -16.06 -14.30
CA ASP A 27 -13.51 -14.63 -13.96
C ASP A 27 -14.93 -14.03 -13.98
N GLN A 28 -15.95 -14.84 -14.27
CA GLN A 28 -17.32 -14.38 -14.51
C GLN A 28 -17.90 -13.59 -13.34
N SER A 29 -17.52 -13.94 -12.10
CA SER A 29 -17.96 -13.21 -10.90
C SER A 29 -17.19 -11.91 -10.66
N LEU A 30 -15.99 -11.76 -11.24
CA LEU A 30 -15.13 -10.59 -11.05
C LEU A 30 -15.48 -9.48 -12.06
N ARG A 31 -15.71 -9.84 -13.32
CA ARG A 31 -15.92 -8.88 -14.43
C ARG A 31 -16.98 -7.81 -14.16
N PRO A 32 -18.15 -8.10 -13.56
CA PRO A 32 -19.17 -7.08 -13.36
C PRO A 32 -18.80 -5.97 -12.36
N ALA A 33 -17.75 -6.18 -11.54
CA ALA A 33 -17.40 -5.30 -10.42
C ALA A 33 -16.04 -4.60 -10.59
N VAL A 34 -15.32 -4.87 -11.69
CA VAL A 34 -13.99 -4.35 -11.94
C VAL A 34 -14.00 -3.49 -13.19
N VAL A 35 -13.35 -2.34 -13.10
CA VAL A 35 -13.05 -1.48 -14.24
C VAL A 35 -11.57 -1.10 -14.20
N THR A 36 -10.93 -1.04 -15.36
CA THR A 36 -9.53 -0.61 -15.49
C THR A 36 -9.42 0.80 -16.05
N LEU A 37 -8.25 1.41 -15.89
CA LEU A 37 -7.95 2.68 -16.51
C LEU A 37 -7.91 2.57 -18.05
N SER A 38 -7.41 1.44 -18.57
CA SER A 38 -7.42 1.14 -20.01
C SER A 38 -8.84 1.09 -20.60
N GLU A 39 -9.82 0.57 -19.87
CA GLU A 39 -11.23 0.53 -20.29
C GLU A 39 -11.87 1.92 -20.29
N VAL A 40 -11.57 2.75 -19.28
CA VAL A 40 -12.14 4.10 -19.15
C VAL A 40 -11.53 5.08 -20.15
N LEU A 41 -10.21 5.03 -20.35
CA LEU A 41 -9.48 5.97 -21.21
C LEU A 41 -9.31 5.45 -22.65
N GLY A 42 -9.54 4.16 -22.90
CA GLY A 42 -9.27 3.50 -24.17
C GLY A 42 -7.79 3.17 -24.42
N HIS A 43 -6.90 3.50 -23.48
CA HIS A 43 -5.48 3.14 -23.50
C HIS A 43 -4.90 3.15 -22.08
N ILE A 44 -3.73 2.53 -21.91
CA ILE A 44 -2.93 2.69 -20.68
C ILE A 44 -2.14 4.01 -20.82
N PRO A 45 -2.26 4.97 -19.88
CA PRO A 45 -1.48 6.20 -19.96
C PRO A 45 0.01 5.91 -19.69
N PRO A 46 0.93 6.71 -20.26
CA PRO A 46 2.34 6.66 -19.90
C PRO A 46 2.55 6.81 -18.39
N TRP A 47 3.52 6.10 -17.83
CA TRP A 47 3.77 6.09 -16.39
C TRP A 47 4.02 7.49 -15.81
N GLU A 48 4.83 8.31 -16.50
CA GLU A 48 5.15 9.66 -16.05
C GLU A 48 3.91 10.56 -16.00
N GLU A 49 3.03 10.45 -16.99
CA GLU A 49 1.77 11.19 -17.05
C GLU A 49 0.83 10.77 -15.91
N LEU A 50 0.72 9.46 -15.67
CA LEU A 50 -0.08 8.92 -14.57
C LEU A 50 0.41 9.42 -13.21
N VAL A 51 1.73 9.37 -12.96
CA VAL A 51 2.32 9.84 -11.71
C VAL A 51 2.11 11.34 -11.53
N ALA A 52 2.30 12.13 -12.59
CA ALA A 52 2.07 13.57 -12.56
C ALA A 52 0.60 13.91 -12.26
N ALA A 53 -0.35 13.22 -12.91
CA ALA A 53 -1.78 13.41 -12.68
C ALA A 53 -2.19 13.03 -11.26
N LEU A 54 -1.69 11.90 -10.73
CA LEU A 54 -1.96 11.49 -9.36
C LEU A 54 -1.37 12.48 -8.35
N ALA A 55 -0.12 12.90 -8.53
CA ALA A 55 0.52 13.89 -7.65
C ALA A 55 -0.26 15.21 -7.64
N ALA A 56 -0.67 15.71 -8.80
CA ALA A 56 -1.48 16.92 -8.90
C ALA A 56 -2.84 16.76 -8.21
N GLY A 57 -3.52 15.62 -8.40
CA GLY A 57 -4.78 15.30 -7.74
C GLY A 57 -4.67 15.23 -6.22
N PHE A 58 -3.63 14.56 -5.70
CA PHE A 58 -3.36 14.50 -4.26
C PHE A 58 -3.03 15.88 -3.69
N ALA A 59 -2.15 16.65 -4.33
CA ALA A 59 -1.80 18.00 -3.88
C ALA A 59 -3.02 18.91 -3.78
N ALA A 60 -3.89 18.88 -4.81
CA ALA A 60 -5.12 19.67 -4.83
C ALA A 60 -6.14 19.20 -3.78
N THR A 61 -6.32 17.89 -3.62
CA THR A 61 -7.33 17.32 -2.71
C THR A 61 -6.94 17.45 -1.24
N LEU A 62 -5.64 17.31 -0.94
CA LEU A 62 -5.10 17.38 0.42
C LEU A 62 -4.65 18.80 0.80
N GLU A 63 -4.76 19.76 -0.12
CA GLU A 63 -4.25 21.13 0.04
C GLU A 63 -2.78 21.16 0.50
N ALA A 64 -1.97 20.31 -0.14
CA ALA A 64 -0.59 20.06 0.26
C ALA A 64 0.40 20.35 -0.87
N GLU A 65 1.61 20.79 -0.50
CA GLU A 65 2.74 20.86 -1.42
C GLU A 65 3.49 19.52 -1.41
N LEU A 66 3.62 18.90 -2.58
CA LEU A 66 4.34 17.65 -2.74
C LEU A 66 5.73 17.93 -3.30
N HIS A 67 6.75 17.45 -2.59
CA HIS A 67 8.13 17.49 -3.05
C HIS A 67 8.61 16.09 -3.41
N PRO A 68 9.39 15.93 -4.49
CA PRO A 68 10.09 14.67 -4.76
C PRO A 68 10.92 14.26 -3.54
N GLY A 69 10.71 13.04 -3.08
CA GLY A 69 11.43 12.45 -1.96
C GLY A 69 12.04 11.11 -2.34
N GLY A 70 12.99 10.66 -1.54
CA GLY A 70 13.55 9.31 -1.58
C GLY A 70 13.67 8.77 -0.17
N LEU A 71 13.95 7.46 -0.06
CA LEU A 71 14.28 6.87 1.23
C LEU A 71 15.69 7.31 1.66
N SER A 72 15.82 7.73 2.90
CA SER A 72 17.12 7.86 3.58
C SER A 72 17.81 6.50 3.73
N GLU A 73 19.12 6.51 4.04
CA GLU A 73 19.88 5.28 4.26
C GLU A 73 19.30 4.45 5.42
N ASP A 74 18.87 5.11 6.50
CA ASP A 74 18.27 4.47 7.66
C ASP A 74 16.92 3.82 7.31
N GLU A 75 16.05 4.54 6.56
CA GLU A 75 14.76 4.01 6.11
C GLU A 75 14.93 2.85 5.15
N LEU A 76 15.89 2.93 4.23
CA LEU A 76 16.22 1.85 3.31
C LEU A 76 16.75 0.63 4.07
N GLY A 77 17.64 0.83 5.05
CA GLY A 77 18.16 -0.22 5.91
C GLY A 77 17.06 -0.91 6.71
N LEU A 78 16.12 -0.13 7.26
CA LEU A 78 14.95 -0.65 7.95
C LEU A 78 14.04 -1.45 6.99
N ALA A 79 13.72 -0.90 5.81
CA ALA A 79 12.88 -1.56 4.82
C ALA A 79 13.47 -2.91 4.38
N GLN A 80 14.78 -2.97 4.13
CA GLN A 80 15.48 -4.20 3.77
C GLN A 80 15.47 -5.24 4.91
N ARG A 81 15.65 -4.80 6.15
CA ARG A 81 15.56 -5.69 7.31
C ARG A 81 14.15 -6.27 7.45
N LEU A 82 13.12 -5.42 7.39
CA LEU A 82 11.72 -5.85 7.49
C LEU A 82 11.33 -6.78 6.33
N ALA A 83 11.82 -6.52 5.12
CA ALA A 83 11.61 -7.40 3.97
C ALA A 83 12.14 -8.82 4.23
N ARG A 84 13.30 -8.97 4.89
CA ARG A 84 13.87 -10.29 5.22
C ARG A 84 13.21 -10.96 6.43
N GLU A 85 13.04 -10.21 7.51
CA GLU A 85 12.70 -10.76 8.83
C GLU A 85 11.20 -10.87 9.09
N VAL A 86 10.41 -10.05 8.39
CA VAL A 86 8.96 -9.93 8.60
C VAL A 86 8.24 -10.34 7.32
N TYR A 87 8.28 -9.49 6.29
CA TYR A 87 7.45 -9.66 5.09
C TYR A 87 7.85 -10.85 4.21
N GLY A 88 9.10 -11.31 4.29
CA GLY A 88 9.59 -12.50 3.59
C GLY A 88 9.47 -13.80 4.41
N HIS A 89 9.07 -13.73 5.68
CA HIS A 89 9.12 -14.89 6.57
C HIS A 89 7.75 -15.62 6.62
N PRO A 90 7.70 -16.96 6.49
CA PRO A 90 6.45 -17.74 6.50
C PRO A 90 5.57 -17.50 7.74
N ARG A 91 6.19 -17.33 8.91
CA ARG A 91 5.51 -16.94 10.16
C ARG A 91 4.54 -15.77 10.00
N PHE A 92 4.91 -14.79 9.17
CA PHE A 92 4.12 -13.59 8.94
C PHE A 92 3.14 -13.77 7.77
N VAL A 93 3.62 -14.32 6.65
CA VAL A 93 2.86 -14.39 5.38
C VAL A 93 1.82 -15.52 5.36
N LYS A 94 2.10 -16.65 6.02
CA LYS A 94 1.25 -17.85 5.99
C LYS A 94 0.62 -18.15 7.35
N GLU A 95 1.44 -18.16 8.39
CA GLU A 95 1.00 -18.55 9.74
C GLU A 95 0.31 -17.39 10.47
N ARG A 96 0.49 -16.15 9.97
CA ARG A 96 -0.10 -14.91 10.50
C ARG A 96 0.19 -14.71 11.99
N GLU A 97 1.36 -15.13 12.47
CA GLU A 97 1.80 -14.80 13.81
C GLU A 97 1.94 -13.29 13.94
N HIS A 98 1.15 -12.71 14.83
CA HIS A 98 1.25 -11.29 15.14
C HIS A 98 2.53 -11.05 15.95
N VAL A 99 3.60 -10.59 15.29
CA VAL A 99 4.85 -10.15 15.95
C VAL A 99 4.63 -8.92 16.85
N MET A 100 3.42 -8.33 16.85
CA MET A 100 3.07 -7.15 17.65
C MET A 100 2.62 -7.52 19.07
N THR A 101 3.51 -8.09 19.88
CA THR A 101 3.39 -8.05 21.34
C THR A 101 4.69 -7.48 21.91
N GLY A 102 4.65 -6.24 22.43
CA GLY A 102 5.62 -5.81 23.46
C GLY A 102 6.41 -4.51 23.27
N ALA A 103 6.36 -3.77 22.16
CA ALA A 103 7.25 -2.61 21.97
C ALA A 103 6.61 -1.21 22.11
N TRP A 104 5.29 -1.09 22.17
CA TRP A 104 4.59 0.21 22.19
C TRP A 104 4.08 0.63 23.58
N GLU A 105 4.23 -0.22 24.59
CA GLU A 105 3.66 0.00 25.93
C GLU A 105 4.58 0.82 26.86
N GLN A 106 5.78 1.19 26.39
CA GLN A 106 6.77 1.94 27.16
C GLN A 106 7.10 3.30 26.53
N ALA A 107 6.08 4.08 26.20
CA ALA A 107 6.24 5.54 26.18
C ALA A 107 5.92 6.04 27.60
N PRO A 108 6.87 6.71 28.31
CA PRO A 108 6.59 7.17 29.66
C PRO A 108 5.47 8.20 29.61
N GLY A 109 4.35 7.85 30.24
CA GLY A 109 3.25 8.76 30.48
C GLY A 109 3.75 9.97 31.26
N ARG A 110 3.37 11.17 30.79
CA ARG A 110 3.51 12.39 31.57
C ARG A 110 2.67 12.21 32.84
N ASP A 111 3.34 12.12 33.99
CA ASP A 111 2.70 12.26 35.29
C ASP A 111 2.08 13.66 35.38
N ALA A 112 0.76 13.72 35.19
CA ALA A 112 -0.06 14.81 35.66
C ALA A 112 -0.50 14.45 37.08
N THR A 113 0.35 14.72 38.07
CA THR A 113 -0.10 14.81 39.47
C THR A 113 -0.57 16.23 39.73
N GLY A 114 -1.88 16.37 39.83
CA GLY A 114 -2.52 17.53 40.42
C GLY A 114 -2.21 17.64 41.91
N GLY A 115 -2.11 18.88 42.36
CA GLY A 115 -2.14 19.36 43.73
C GLY A 115 -2.57 20.82 43.70
#